data_AF-A0AA41VEG9-F1
#
_entry.id   AF-A0AA41VEG9-F1
#
_cell.length_a   1.000
_cell.length_b   1.000
_cell.length_c   1.000
_cell.angle_alpha   90.00
_cell.angle_beta   90.00
_cell.angle_gamma   90.00
#
_symmetry.space_group_name_H-M   'P 1'
#
loop_
_entity.id
_entity.type
_entity.pdbx_description
1 polymer ?
#
loop_
_entity_poly.entity_id
_entity_poly.type
_entity_poly.pdbx_seq_one_letter_code
_entity_poly.pdbx_strand_id
1 'polypeptide(L)' 'VGIVIGKISSSIDRGFVFDLIPTPPNDGGQPACYILESKEDSNKKNKSAKGKSQTQLDSSSSSASLVIDSDWVAEHARQ' A
#
# COMPACT_ATOMS: atom_id res chain seq x y z
N VAL A 1 -3.16 2.70 -2.12
CA VAL A 1 -2.64 3.36 -0.90
C VAL A 1 -3.86 3.92 -0.15
N GLY A 2 -3.80 4.07 1.18
CA GLY A 2 -4.95 4.45 1.99
C GLY A 2 -4.66 4.46 3.50
N ILE A 3 -5.70 4.71 4.30
CA ILE A 3 -5.63 4.74 5.77
C ILE A 3 -6.02 3.35 6.31
N VAL A 4 -5.24 2.85 7.27
CA VAL A 4 -5.56 1.65 8.05
C VAL A 4 -6.00 2.09 9.44
N ILE A 5 -7.20 1.68 9.87
CA ILE A 5 -7.70 1.92 11.22
C ILE A 5 -7.58 0.62 12.01
N GLY A 6 -6.88 0.69 13.13
CA GLY A 6 -6.57 -0.49 13.91
C GLY A 6 -5.99 -0.17 15.27
N LYS A 7 -5.71 -1.23 16.03
CA LYS A 7 -4.99 -1.15 17.30
C LYS A 7 -3.77 -2.03 17.25
N ILE A 8 -2.59 -1.44 17.44
CA ILE A 8 -1.35 -2.18 17.62
C ILE A 8 -1.26 -2.57 19.10
N SER A 9 -0.97 -3.85 19.36
CA SER A 9 -0.82 -4.38 20.71
C SER A 9 0.60 -4.89 20.90
N SER A 10 1.40 -4.14 21.66
CA SER A 10 2.79 -4.51 21.98
C SER A 10 2.90 -5.81 22.78
N SER A 11 1.85 -6.20 23.52
CA SER A 11 1.85 -7.42 24.33
C SER A 11 1.80 -8.71 23.50
N ILE A 12 1.28 -8.65 22.27
CA ILE A 12 1.19 -9.82 21.37
C ILE A 12 1.98 -9.65 20.08
N ASP A 13 2.74 -8.55 19.95
CA ASP A 13 3.49 -8.16 18.75
C ASP A 13 2.65 -8.23 17.47
N ARG A 14 1.37 -7.87 17.58
CA ARG A 14 0.38 -7.92 16.49
C ARG A 14 -0.56 -6.73 16.53
N GLY A 15 -1.07 -6.38 15.35
CA GLY A 15 -2.13 -5.38 15.19
C GLY A 15 -3.48 -6.01 14.87
N PHE A 16 -4.55 -5.38 15.33
CA PHE A 16 -5.92 -5.63 14.88
C PHE A 16 -6.30 -4.58 13.86
N VAL A 17 -6.82 -5.00 12.71
CA VAL A 17 -7.38 -4.11 11.68
C VAL A 17 -8.88 -4.08 11.84
N PHE A 18 -9.44 -2.88 11.98
CA PHE A 18 -10.87 -2.68 12.08
C PHE A 18 -11.45 -2.16 10.77
N ASP A 19 -10.70 -1.31 10.06
CA ASP A 19 -11.16 -0.71 8.81
C ASP A 19 -10.00 -0.37 7.87
N LEU A 20 -10.31 -0.31 6.58
CA LEU A 20 -9.41 0.06 5.50
C LEU A 20 -10.10 1.10 4.62
N ILE A 21 -9.63 2.35 4.70
CA ILE A 21 -10.17 3.45 3.91
C ILE A 21 -9.23 3.69 2.72
N PRO A 22 -9.63 3.33 1.49
CA PRO A 22 -8.79 3.61 0.32
C PRO A 22 -8.70 5.12 0.07
N THR A 23 -7.56 5.58 -0.44
CA THR A 23 -7.46 6.95 -0.97
C THR A 23 -8.45 7.08 -2.13
N PRO A 24 -9.32 8.12 -2.14
CA PRO A 24 -10.22 8.37 -3.26
C PRO A 24 -9.46 8.48 -4.59
N PRO A 25 -10.09 8.10 -5.72
CA PRO A 25 -9.50 8.34 -7.03
C PRO A 25 -9.39 9.85 -7.31
N ASN A 26 -8.49 10.22 -8.21
CA ASN A 26 -8.45 11.57 -8.75
C ASN A 26 -9.62 11.81 -9.73
N ASP A 27 -9.75 13.05 -10.23
CA ASP A 27 -10.85 13.45 -11.14
C ASP A 27 -10.90 12.64 -12.45
N GLY A 28 -9.75 12.09 -12.86
CA GLY A 28 -9.65 11.18 -14.00
C GLY A 28 -10.05 9.73 -13.70
N GLY A 29 -10.53 9.44 -12.49
CA GLY A 29 -10.86 8.10 -12.02
C GLY A 29 -9.64 7.21 -11.78
N GLN A 30 -8.42 7.77 -11.78
CA GLN A 30 -7.18 7.04 -11.55
C GLN A 30 -6.77 7.09 -10.07
N PRO A 31 -5.92 6.15 -9.59
CA PRO A 31 -5.40 6.22 -8.22
C PRO A 31 -4.57 7.49 -7.99
N ALA A 32 -4.91 8.27 -6.96
CA ALA A 32 -4.12 9.43 -6.56
C ALA A 32 -2.73 9.07 -5.98
N CYS A 33 -2.54 7.81 -5.60
CA CYS A 33 -1.22 7.32 -5.19
C CYS A 33 -1.09 5.80 -5.36
N TYR A 34 0.11 5.37 -5.75
CA TYR A 34 0.43 3.96 -6.00
C TYR A 34 1.89 3.66 -5.65
N ILE A 35 2.18 2.38 -5.41
CA ILE A 35 3.53 1.91 -5.08
C ILE A 35 4.17 1.38 -6.36
N LEU A 36 5.37 1.87 -6.68
CA LEU A 36 6.26 1.32 -7.69
C LEU A 36 7.17 0.29 -7.05
N GLU A 37 7.09 -0.96 -7.49
CA GLU A 37 8.09 -1.98 -7.15
C GLU A 37 9.33 -1.81 -8.04
N SER A 38 10.52 -1.86 -7.44
CA SER A 38 11.80 -1.78 -8.16
C SER A 38 12.01 -3.06 -8.99
N LYS A 39 12.39 -2.88 -10.25
CA LYS A 39 12.36 -3.88 -11.35
C LYS A 39 13.33 -5.07 -11.22
N GLU A 40 14.00 -5.25 -10.08
CA GLU A 40 14.98 -6.33 -9.89
C GLU A 40 14.34 -7.74 -9.82
N ASP A 41 13.04 -7.83 -9.53
CA ASP A 41 12.30 -9.11 -9.46
C ASP A 41 11.57 -9.49 -10.76
N SER A 42 11.98 -8.95 -11.91
CA SER A 42 11.33 -9.22 -13.20
C SER A 42 11.50 -10.66 -13.72
N ASN A 43 12.14 -11.57 -12.98
CA ASN A 43 12.26 -12.98 -13.34
C ASN A 43 11.31 -13.93 -12.60
N LYS A 44 10.17 -13.44 -12.09
CA LYS A 44 9.09 -14.32 -11.57
C LYS A 44 7.71 -13.90 -12.04
N LYS A 45 7.55 -13.62 -13.34
CA LYS A 45 6.21 -13.60 -13.94
C LYS A 45 5.65 -15.02 -14.04
N ASN A 46 4.38 -15.13 -13.61
CA ASN A 46 3.43 -16.21 -13.82
C ASN A 46 3.44 -17.36 -12.82
N LYS A 47 2.65 -17.21 -11.74
CA LYS A 47 1.56 -18.16 -11.42
C LYS A 47 0.65 -17.61 -10.30
N SER A 48 -0.64 -17.94 -10.46
CA SER A 48 -1.74 -17.91 -9.49
C SER A 48 -2.24 -16.54 -9.00
N ALA A 49 -3.29 -16.07 -9.68
CA ALA A 49 -4.49 -15.64 -8.98
C ALA A 49 -4.96 -16.76 -8.03
N LYS A 50 -5.43 -16.36 -6.83
CA LYS A 50 -6.01 -17.19 -5.75
C LYS A 50 -5.00 -17.66 -4.69
N GLY A 51 -5.11 -17.05 -3.50
CA GLY A 51 -4.73 -17.70 -2.24
C GLY A 51 -3.72 -16.94 -1.41
N LYS A 52 -4.14 -16.66 -0.17
CA LYS A 52 -3.39 -16.47 1.08
C LYS A 52 -1.84 -16.46 1.00
N SER A 53 -1.31 -15.63 1.90
CA SER A 53 0.04 -15.64 2.48
C SER A 53 0.96 -14.58 1.89
N GLN A 54 1.95 -14.05 2.60
CA GLN A 54 2.50 -14.42 3.90
C GLN A 54 3.13 -13.13 4.43
N THR A 55 2.97 -12.86 5.73
CA THR A 55 3.89 -12.02 6.46
C THR A 55 5.30 -12.64 6.33
N GLN A 56 6.11 -12.13 5.42
CA GLN A 56 7.56 -12.26 5.48
C GLN A 56 8.14 -10.85 5.47
N LEU A 57 8.30 -10.35 6.70
CA LEU A 57 9.42 -9.49 7.05
C LEU A 57 10.67 -10.34 6.83
N ASP A 58 11.29 -10.25 5.66
CA ASP A 58 12.70 -10.58 5.50
C ASP A 58 13.43 -9.37 4.93
N SER A 59 14.61 -9.14 5.50
CA SER A 59 15.34 -7.89 5.47
C SER A 59 16.12 -7.68 4.17
N SER A 60 15.41 -7.61 3.04
CA SER A 60 15.93 -7.01 1.81
C SER A 60 14.98 -5.92 1.39
N SER A 61 15.35 -4.67 1.68
CA SER A 61 14.64 -3.46 1.27
C SER A 61 14.63 -3.36 -0.26
N SER A 62 13.75 -4.11 -0.91
CA SER A 62 13.26 -3.82 -2.25
C SER A 62 12.77 -2.38 -2.18
N SER A 63 13.44 -1.48 -2.92
CA SER A 63 13.25 -0.03 -2.81
C SER A 63 11.93 0.37 -3.48
N ALA A 64 10.83 -0.01 -2.85
CA ALA A 64 9.50 0.37 -3.25
C ALA A 64 9.36 1.89 -3.11
N SER A 65 8.97 2.55 -4.20
CA SER A 65 8.82 4.01 -4.23
C SER A 65 7.33 4.36 -4.27
N LEU A 66 6.90 5.28 -3.42
CA LEU A 66 5.52 5.77 -3.39
C LEU A 66 5.39 6.94 -4.37
N VAL A 67 4.51 6.79 -5.35
CA VAL A 67 4.11 7.89 -6.25
C VAL A 67 2.82 8.51 -5.74
N ILE A 68 2.78 9.84 -5.71
CA ILE A 68 1.66 10.63 -5.23
C ILE A 68 1.34 11.70 -6.28
N ASP A 69 0.07 11.84 -6.60
CA ASP A 69 -0.49 12.95 -7.37
C ASP A 69 -0.48 14.22 -6.49
N SER A 70 0.44 15.14 -6.77
CA SER A 70 0.62 16.35 -5.97
C SER A 70 -0.56 17.31 -6.08
N ASP A 71 -1.23 17.32 -7.23
CA ASP A 71 -2.34 18.23 -7.50
C ASP A 71 -3.58 17.76 -6.72
N TRP A 72 -3.83 16.45 -6.73
CA TRP A 72 -4.88 15.84 -5.89
C TRP A 72 -4.69 16.16 -4.40
N VAL A 73 -3.46 16.02 -3.89
CA VAL A 73 -3.13 16.36 -2.49
C VAL A 73 -3.34 17.84 -2.21
N ALA A 74 -2.90 18.73 -3.11
CA ALA A 74 -3.01 20.17 -2.90
C ALA A 74 -4.47 20.66 -2.79
N GLU A 75 -5.39 19.99 -3.49
CA GLU A 75 -6.83 20.26 -3.46
C GLU A 75 -7.51 19.67 -2.20
N HIS A 76 -7.21 18.41 -1.86
CA HIS A 76 -7.98 17.65 -0.86
C HIS A 76 -7.35 17.63 0.54
N ALA A 77 -6.04 17.87 0.70
CA ALA A 77 -5.38 17.83 2.00
C ALA A 77 -5.63 19.06 2.89
N ARG A 78 -6.38 20.05 2.38
CA ARG A 78 -6.75 21.26 3.13
C ARG A 78 -8.03 21.08 3.97
N GLN A 79 -8.75 19.98 3.80
CA GLN A 79 -10.00 19.67 4.49
C GLN A 79 -9.75 18.78 5.70
#